data_AF-A0A937DG36-F1
#
_entry.id   AF-A0A937DG36-F1
#
_cell.length_a   1.000
_cell.length_b   1.000
_cell.length_c   1.000
_cell.angle_alpha   90.00
_cell.angle_beta   90.00
_cell.angle_gamma   90.00
#
_symmetry.space_group_name_H-M   'P 1'
#
loop_
_entity.id
_entity.type
_entity.pdbx_description
1 polymer ?
#
loop_
_entity_poly.entity_id
_entity_poly.type
_entity_poly.pdbx_seq_one_letter_code
_entity_poly.pdbx_strand_id
1 'polypeptide(L)' 'MPKNSITTERRATLREGLQSTADALHRRRASDIALDAIDDYVALNWLEWWGGALRLTITGENVCRQTRLAIETP' A
#
# COMPACT_ATOMS: atom_id res chain seq x y z
N MET A 1 -8.37 -6.89 -18.75
CA MET A 1 -7.19 -7.34 -17.98
C MET A 1 -7.71 -8.13 -16.78
N PRO A 2 -7.27 -9.38 -16.55
CA PRO A 2 -7.82 -10.19 -15.48
C PRO A 2 -7.57 -9.46 -14.17
N LYS A 3 -8.67 -9.10 -13.51
CA LYS A 3 -8.67 -8.55 -12.15
C LYS A 3 -8.18 -9.71 -11.29
N ASN A 4 -6.88 -9.75 -11.00
CA ASN A 4 -6.36 -10.73 -10.06
C ASN A 4 -7.10 -10.45 -8.76
N SER A 5 -8.04 -11.32 -8.41
CA SER A 5 -8.81 -11.16 -7.18
C SER A 5 -7.82 -11.29 -6.04
N ILE A 6 -7.38 -10.16 -5.49
CA ILE A 6 -6.46 -10.13 -4.36
C ILE A 6 -7.12 -10.93 -3.23
N THR A 7 -6.46 -12.00 -2.81
CA THR A 7 -6.97 -12.87 -1.76
C THR A 7 -6.99 -12.13 -0.43
N THR A 8 -7.84 -12.57 0.50
CA THR A 8 -7.90 -11.98 1.85
C THR A 8 -6.53 -12.02 2.54
N GLU A 9 -5.80 -13.13 2.39
CA GLU A 9 -4.44 -13.31 2.91
C GLU A 9 -3.46 -12.30 2.29
N ARG A 10 -3.45 -12.18 0.95
CA ARG A 10 -2.59 -11.21 0.28
C ARG A 10 -2.91 -9.78 0.70
N ARG A 11 -4.20 -9.44 0.85
CA ARG A 11 -4.63 -8.12 1.33
C ARG A 11 -4.18 -7.86 2.77
N ALA A 12 -4.18 -8.87 3.64
CA ALA A 12 -3.67 -8.74 5.00
C ALA A 12 -2.15 -8.47 5.00
N THR A 13 -1.37 -9.24 4.24
CA THR A 13 0.07 -9.01 4.07
C THR A 13 0.38 -7.61 3.52
N LEU A 14 -0.36 -7.17 2.50
CA LEU A 14 -0.22 -5.81 1.95
C LEU A 14 -0.55 -4.75 2.99
N ARG A 15 -1.56 -4.98 3.84
CA ARG A 15 -1.94 -4.03 4.90
C ARG A 15 -0.84 -3.87 5.96
N GLU A 16 -0.17 -4.96 6.31
CA GLU A 16 0.97 -4.95 7.23
C GLU A 16 2.17 -4.23 6.62
N GLY A 17 2.46 -4.47 5.33
CA GLY A 17 3.56 -3.84 4.59
C GLY A 17 3.33 -2.38 4.18
N LEU A 18 2.08 -1.88 4.24
CA LEU A 18 1.73 -0.57 3.69
C LEU A 18 2.45 0.59 4.39
N GLN A 19 2.66 0.52 5.70
CA GLN A 19 3.36 1.58 6.44
C GLN A 19 4.82 1.71 5.99
N SER A 20 5.53 0.59 5.84
CA SER A 20 6.91 0.58 5.33
C SER A 20 6.97 1.07 3.88
N THR A 21 5.99 0.69 3.08
CA THR A 21 5.84 1.16 1.70
C THR A 21 5.64 2.68 1.65
N ALA A 22 4.78 3.23 2.50
CA ALA A 22 4.55 4.67 2.60
C ALA A 22 5.82 5.43 3.01
N ASP A 23 6.61 4.87 3.94
CA ASP A 23 7.88 5.46 4.36
C ASP A 23 8.92 5.43 3.22
N ALA A 24 8.95 4.36 2.42
CA ALA A 24 9.80 4.27 1.23
C ALA A 24 9.43 5.33 0.18
N LEU A 25 8.14 5.56 -0.07
CA LEU A 25 7.67 6.63 -0.96
C LEU A 25 8.08 8.02 -0.47
N HIS A 26 7.93 8.29 0.84
CA HIS A 26 8.37 9.57 1.43
C HIS A 26 9.87 9.80 1.28
N ARG A 27 10.67 8.73 1.33
CA ARG A 27 12.13 8.78 1.15
C ARG A 27 12.58 8.71 -0.31
N ARG A 28 11.65 8.75 -1.27
CA ARG A 28 11.91 8.59 -2.72
C ARG A 28 12.58 7.25 -3.08
N ARG A 29 12.32 6.21 -2.31
CA ARG A 29 12.84 4.84 -2.46
C ARG A 29 11.77 3.89 -3.02
N ALA A 30 10.98 4.36 -3.98
CA ALA A 30 9.95 3.54 -4.62
C ALA A 30 10.54 2.30 -5.33
N SER A 31 11.82 2.38 -5.74
CA SER A 31 12.59 1.27 -6.30
C SER A 31 12.73 0.05 -5.39
N ASP A 32 12.53 0.23 -4.09
CA ASP A 32 12.74 -0.82 -3.10
C ASP A 32 11.45 -1.60 -2.82
N ILE A 33 10.33 -1.15 -3.40
CA ILE A 33 9.04 -1.82 -3.32
C ILE A 33 8.96 -2.80 -4.48
N ALA A 34 8.60 -4.05 -4.19
CA ALA A 34 8.43 -5.06 -5.22
C ALA A 34 7.31 -4.67 -6.20
N LEU A 35 7.54 -4.90 -7.50
CA LEU A 35 6.63 -4.44 -8.55
C LEU A 35 5.23 -5.07 -8.44
N ASP A 36 5.16 -6.34 -8.06
CA ASP A 36 3.91 -7.06 -7.79
C ASP A 36 3.13 -6.42 -6.64
N ALA A 37 3.82 -5.96 -5.60
CA ALA A 37 3.20 -5.24 -4.50
C ALA A 37 2.67 -3.87 -4.95
N ILE A 38 3.41 -3.14 -5.80
CA ILE A 38 2.94 -1.88 -6.38
C ILE A 38 1.64 -2.09 -7.16
N ASP A 39 1.60 -3.10 -8.04
CA ASP A 39 0.42 -3.40 -8.84
C ASP A 39 -0.79 -3.75 -7.96
N ASP A 40 -0.58 -4.55 -6.91
CA ASP A 40 -1.62 -4.88 -5.94
C ASP A 40 -2.11 -3.64 -5.17
N TYR A 41 -1.21 -2.78 -4.71
CA TYR A 41 -1.56 -1.56 -4.01
C TYR A 41 -2.35 -0.58 -4.89
N VAL A 42 -1.99 -0.48 -6.17
CA VAL A 42 -2.72 0.33 -7.16
C VAL A 42 -4.10 -0.29 -7.43
N ALA A 43 -4.18 -1.62 -7.56
CA ALA A 43 -5.45 -2.31 -7.74
C ALA A 43 -6.39 -2.16 -6.53
N LEU A 44 -5.85 -2.02 -5.31
CA LEU A 44 -6.59 -1.72 -4.08
C LEU A 44 -6.94 -0.24 -3.90
N ASN A 45 -6.52 0.64 -4.82
CA ASN A 45 -6.63 2.10 -4.70
C ASN A 45 -5.90 2.66 -3.47
N TRP A 46 -4.86 1.97 -2.96
CA TRP A 46 -4.06 2.44 -1.83
C TRP A 46 -2.88 3.29 -2.29
N LEU A 47 -2.35 2.99 -3.48
CA LEU A 47 -1.37 3.81 -4.17
C LEU A 47 -1.93 4.25 -5.53
N GLU A 48 -1.40 5.35 -6.05
CA GLU A 48 -1.71 5.84 -7.39
C GLU A 48 -0.47 6.39 -8.08
N TRP A 49 -0.47 6.29 -9.41
CA TRP A 49 0.52 6.94 -10.26
C TRP A 49 0.11 8.40 -10.52
N TRP A 50 0.97 9.33 -10.14
CA TRP A 50 0.76 10.75 -10.34
C TRP A 50 2.00 11.38 -11.01
N GLY A 51 1.87 11.76 -12.28
CA GLY A 51 2.94 12.44 -13.02
C GLY A 51 4.27 11.67 -13.09
N GLY A 52 4.21 10.33 -13.14
CA GLY A 52 5.39 9.46 -13.16
C GLY A 52 5.97 9.11 -11.78
N ALA A 53 5.38 9.60 -10.69
CA ALA A 53 5.72 9.21 -9.33
C ALA A 53 4.60 8.39 -8.70
N LEU A 54 4.96 7.45 -7.83
CA LEU A 54 4.00 6.69 -7.04
C LEU A 54 3.67 7.47 -5.75
N ARG A 55 2.38 7.60 -5.41
CA ARG A 55 1.90 8.32 -4.24
C ARG A 55 0.88 7.52 -3.46
N LEU A 56 0.79 7.81 -2.16
CA LEU A 56 -0.24 7.28 -1.27
C LEU A 56 -1.56 8.02 -1.51
N THR A 57 -2.66 7.28 -1.66
CA THR A 57 -3.99 7.86 -1.78
C THR A 57 -4.60 8.15 -0.40
N ILE A 58 -5.74 8.84 -0.36
CA ILE A 58 -6.55 9.01 0.86
C ILE A 58 -6.98 7.66 1.43
N THR A 59 -7.32 6.68 0.57
CA THR A 59 -7.67 5.32 1.01
C THR A 59 -6.48 4.62 1.64
N GLY A 60 -5.29 4.71 1.04
CA GLY A 60 -4.06 4.15 1.60
C GLY A 60 -3.69 4.78 2.95
N GLU A 61 -3.82 6.11 3.08
CA GLU A 61 -3.58 6.82 4.34
C GLU A 61 -4.53 6.35 5.45
N ASN A 62 -5.82 6.19 5.14
CA ASN A 62 -6.80 5.64 6.07
C ASN A 62 -6.43 4.23 6.53
N VAL A 63 -5.92 3.39 5.64
CA VAL A 63 -5.47 2.03 5.97
C VAL A 63 -4.25 2.08 6.91
N CYS A 64 -3.25 2.92 6.63
CA CYS A 64 -2.11 3.12 7.52
C CYS A 64 -2.56 3.56 8.93
N ARG A 65 -3.48 4.53 9.01
CA ARG A 65 -4.04 4.99 10.29
C ARG A 65 -4.73 3.86 11.05
N GLN A 66 -5.59 3.10 10.38
CA GLN A 66 -6.31 2.00 11.01
C GLN A 66 -5.38 0.89 11.50
N THR A 67 -4.33 0.56 10.73
CA THR A 67 -3.32 -0.43 11.16
C THR A 67 -2.57 0.05 12.40
N ARG A 68 -2.22 1.34 12.47
CA ARG A 68 -1.58 1.93 13.66
C ARG A 68 -2.48 1.84 14.89
N LEU A 69 -3.75 2.24 14.74
CA LEU A 69 -4.73 2.19 15.83
C LEU A 69 -5.03 0.76 16.30
N ALA A 70 -4.99 -0.23 15.41
CA ALA A 70 -5.21 -1.64 15.78
C ALA A 70 -4.07 -2.22 16.64
N ILE A 71 -2.84 -1.72 16.47
CA ILE A 71 -1.67 -2.12 17.27
C ILE A 71 -1.70 -1.46 18.66
N GLU A 72 -2.43 -0.36 18.83
CA GLU A 72 -2.55 0.40 20.09
C GLU A 72 -3.68 -0.10 21.01
N THR A 73 -4.27 -1.26 20.72
CA THR A 73 -5.28 -1.89 21.58
C THR A 73 -4.59 -2.75 22.67
N PRO A 74 -4.80 -2.48 23.98
CA PRO A 74 -4.16 -3.19 25.09
C PRO A 74 -4.64 -4.64 25.25
#